data_AF-A0A8S2XYA2-F1
#
_entry.id   AF-A0A8S2XYA2-F1
#
_cell.length_a   1.000
_cell.length_b   1.000
_cell.length_c   1.000
_cell.angle_alpha   90.00
_cell.angle_beta   90.00
_cell.angle_gamma   90.00
#
_symmetry.space_group_name_H-M   'P 1'
#
loop_
_entity.id
_entity.type
_entity.pdbx_description
1 polymer ?
#
loop_
_entity_poly.entity_id
_entity_poly.type
_entity_poly.pdbx_seq_one_letter_code
_entity_poly.pdbx_strand_id
1 'polypeptide(L)' 'MNNNRVMKWTKGAKEGILVAGGRGRGNLLSQLNFPQGIIVDQLGTLYIADLYNHR' A
#
# COMPACT_ATOMS: atom_id res chain seq x y z
N MET A 1 -11.07 7.13 8.61
CA MET A 1 -9.93 7.69 7.85
C MET A 1 -9.29 6.56 7.02
N ASN A 2 -9.32 6.66 5.68
CA ASN A 2 -9.02 5.56 4.74
C ASN A 2 -7.68 5.71 3.99
N ASN A 3 -6.69 6.42 4.55
CA ASN A 3 -5.42 6.67 3.84
C ASN A 3 -4.34 5.60 4.06
N ASN A 4 -4.66 4.47 4.70
CA ASN A 4 -3.78 3.29 4.72
C ASN A 4 -3.86 2.58 3.37
N ARG A 5 -3.21 3.17 2.35
CA ARG A 5 -3.22 2.70 0.97
C ARG A 5 -1.88 2.98 0.29
N VAL A 6 -1.54 2.15 -0.68
CA VAL A 6 -0.39 2.34 -1.57
C VAL A 6 -0.89 2.65 -2.97
N MET A 7 -0.41 3.76 -3.52
CA MET A 7 -0.79 4.26 -4.84
C MET A 7 0.46 4.28 -5.74
N LYS A 8 0.33 3.71 -6.94
CA LYS A 8 1.35 3.83 -8.00
C LYS A 8 1.01 5.00 -8.90
N TRP A 9 2.00 5.85 -9.17
CA TRP A 9 1.88 6.99 -10.07
C TRP A 9 2.92 6.85 -11.19
N THR A 10 2.47 6.99 -12.43
CA THR A 10 3.38 7.16 -13.56
C THR A 10 3.70 8.64 -13.74
N LYS A 11 4.87 8.96 -14.31
CA LYS A 11 5.30 10.35 -14.52
C LYS A 11 4.25 11.11 -15.36
N GLY A 12 3.68 12.18 -14.79
CA GLY A 12 2.65 12.99 -15.43
C GLY A 12 1.22 12.48 -15.29
N ALA A 13 0.98 11.40 -14.53
CA ALA A 13 -0.38 10.90 -14.30
C ALA A 13 -1.24 11.89 -13.52
N LYS A 14 -2.52 12.01 -13.91
CA LYS A 14 -3.54 12.77 -13.20
C LYS A 14 -4.28 11.92 -12.15
N GLU A 15 -4.21 10.60 -12.29
CA GLU A 15 -4.84 9.63 -11.39
C GLU A 15 -3.83 8.53 -11.04
N GLY A 16 -3.85 8.11 -9.77
CA GLY A 16 -3.00 7.04 -9.27
C GLY A 16 -3.72 5.69 -9.31
N ILE A 17 -2.96 4.61 -9.46
CA ILE A 17 -3.48 3.24 -9.42
C ILE A 17 -3.38 2.75 -7.97
N LEU A 18 -4.50 2.32 -7.38
CA LEU A 18 -4.50 1.65 -6.07
C LEU A 18 -3.86 0.27 -6.21
N VAL A 19 -2.74 0.04 -5.52
CA VAL A 19 -2.02 -1.24 -5.58
C VAL A 19 -2.29 -2.11 -4.35
N ALA A 20 -2.47 -1.49 -3.18
CA ALA A 20 -2.77 -2.19 -1.94
C ALA A 20 -3.54 -1.29 -0.95
N GLY A 21 -4.32 -1.90 -0.07
CA GLY A 21 -5.11 -1.20 0.94
C GLY A 21 -6.32 -0.46 0.38
N GLY A 22 -6.66 0.68 0.97
CA GLY A 22 -7.75 1.56 0.49
C GLY A 22 -9.17 1.13 0.90
N ARG A 23 -9.33 -0.04 1.53
CA ARG A 23 -10.61 -0.53 2.10
C ARG A 23 -10.73 -0.24 3.60
N GLY A 24 -10.16 0.88 4.03
CA GLY A 24 -10.03 1.23 5.43
C GLY A 24 -8.92 0.47 6.16
N ARG A 25 -8.77 0.84 7.44
CA ARG A 25 -7.76 0.25 8.34
C ARG A 25 -8.23 -1.12 8.83
N GLY A 26 -7.35 -2.11 8.83
CA GLY A 26 -7.65 -3.44 9.37
C GLY A 26 -6.58 -4.46 8.99
N ASN A 27 -6.81 -5.72 9.36
CA ASN A 27 -5.85 -6.83 9.22
C ASN A 27 -6.20 -7.84 8.10
N LEU A 28 -7.30 -7.61 7.37
CA LEU A 28 -7.63 -8.41 6.19
C LEU A 28 -6.55 -8.27 5.10
N LEU A 29 -6.48 -9.24 4.18
CA LEU A 29 -5.50 -9.23 3.09
C LEU A 29 -5.57 -7.95 2.22
N SER A 30 -6.76 -7.37 2.07
CA SER A 30 -6.97 -6.13 1.30
C SER A 30 -6.87 -4.85 2.14
N GLN A 31 -6.49 -4.94 3.41
CA GLN A 31 -6.40 -3.82 4.34
C GLN A 31 -4.97 -3.66 4.86
N LEU A 32 -4.64 -2.42 5.18
CA LEU A 32 -3.37 -2.04 5.80
C LEU A 32 -3.67 -1.29 7.10
N ASN A 33 -2.72 -1.32 8.01
CA ASN A 33 -2.80 -0.70 9.33
C ASN A 33 -1.49 0.02 9.66
N PHE A 34 -1.47 1.31 9.32
CA PHE A 34 -0.34 2.21 9.55
C PHE A 34 0.95 1.73 8.86
N PRO A 35 0.93 1.47 7.54
CA PRO A 35 2.12 1.03 6.82
C PRO A 35 3.22 2.11 6.83
N GLN A 36 4.46 1.71 7.08
CA GLN A 36 5.61 2.64 7.26
C GLN A 36 6.71 2.47 6.21
N GLY A 37 6.82 1.29 5.62
CA GLY A 37 7.89 0.95 4.69
C GLY A 37 7.35 0.34 3.40
N ILE A 38 8.03 0.64 2.29
CA ILE A 38 7.73 0.12 0.97
C ILE A 38 9.03 -0.16 0.21
N ILE A 39 9.13 -1.34 -0.39
CA ILE A 39 10.21 -1.70 -1.32
C ILE A 39 9.63 -2.47 -2.51
N VAL A 40 10.24 -2.29 -3.67
CA VAL A 40 9.93 -3.03 -4.89
C VAL A 40 11.19 -3.76 -5.32
N ASP A 41 11.09 -5.07 -5.55
CA ASP A 41 12.23 -5.86 -6.04
C ASP A 41 12.44 -5.73 -7.55
N GLN A 42 13.49 -6.36 -8.07
CA GLN A 42 13.84 -6.31 -9.50
C GLN A 42 12.80 -6.95 -10.43
N LEU A 43 11.94 -7.83 -9.89
CA LEU A 43 10.84 -8.47 -10.62
C LEU A 43 9.55 -7.63 -10.58
N GLY A 44 9.54 -6.53 -9.81
CA GLY A 44 8.38 -5.66 -9.64
C GLY A 44 7.44 -6.09 -8.51
N THR A 45 7.86 -7.04 -7.65
CA THR A 45 7.07 -7.42 -6.47
C THR A 45 7.14 -6.32 -5.43
N LEU A 46 5.97 -5.94 -4.91
CA LEU A 46 5.82 -4.90 -3.90
C LEU A 46 5.73 -5.53 -2.50
N TYR A 47 6.60 -5.08 -1.59
CA TYR A 47 6.56 -5.45 -0.17
C TYR A 47 6.25 -4.21 0.67
N ILE A 48 5.37 -4.38 1.66
CA ILE A 48 4.87 -3.30 2.52
C ILE A 48 5.05 -3.74 3.97
N ALA A 49 5.71 -2.91 4.77
CA ALA A 49 5.79 -3.12 6.22
C ALA A 49 4.53 -2.54 6.88
N ASP A 50 3.64 -3.42 7.31
CA ASP A 50 2.30 -3.15 7.84
C ASP A 50 2.34 -3.11 9.37
N LEU A 51 2.88 -1.99 9.90
CA LEU A 51 3.40 -1.87 11.28
C LEU A 51 2.44 -2.38 12.37
N TYR A 52 1.17 -1.97 12.36
CA TYR A 52 0.22 -2.36 13.40
C TYR A 52 -0.49 -3.69 13.15
N ASN A 53 -0.26 -4.30 11.99
CA ASN A 53 -0.64 -5.70 11.77
C ASN A 53 0.53 -6.65 12.02
N HIS A 54 1.73 -6.15 12.32
CA HIS A 54 2.94 -6.94 12.52
C HIS A 54 3.22 -7.87 11.33
N ARG A 55 3.07 -7.33 10.11
CA ARG A 55 3.18 -8.05 8.84
C ARG A 55 4.11 -7.32 7.87
#